data_AF-A0A3E0MRE9-F1
#
_entry.id   AF-A0A3E0MRE9-F1
#
_cell.length_a   1.000
_cell.length_b   1.000
_cell.length_c   1.000
_cell.angle_alpha   90.00
_cell.angle_beta   90.00
_cell.angle_gamma   90.00
#
_symmetry.space_group_name_H-M   'P 1'
#
loop_
_entity.id
_entity.type
_entity.pdbx_description
1 polymer ?
#
loop_
_entity_poly.entity_id
_entity_poly.type
_entity_poly.pdbx_seq_one_letter_code
_entity_poly.pdbx_strand_id
1 'polypeptide(L)'
;MSLNRTDAEQFARVLTESLPYIQRFTGKTMVIKFGGNAMTDPELHESFARDVVLMKLVGMNPIVVHGGGPQIGQLLNRLGIESRFVG
;
A
#
# COMPACT_ATOMS: atom_id res chain seq x y z
N MET A 1 15.24 -13.49 6.62
CA MET A 1 16.48 -12.88 6.10
C MET A 1 17.41 -12.64 7.28
N SER A 2 18.66 -13.10 7.23
CA SER A 2 19.67 -12.70 8.21
C SER A 2 20.27 -11.37 7.79
N LEU A 3 20.07 -10.32 8.58
CA LEU A 3 20.76 -9.04 8.38
C LEU A 3 22.24 -9.21 8.78
N ASN A 4 23.15 -8.75 7.93
CA ASN A 4 24.55 -8.62 8.34
C ASN A 4 24.70 -7.40 9.27
N ARG A 5 25.86 -7.28 9.94
CA ARG A 5 26.09 -6.22 10.92
C ARG A 5 25.95 -4.82 10.31
N THR A 6 26.51 -4.60 9.12
CA THR A 6 26.48 -3.31 8.43
C THR A 6 25.05 -2.89 8.09
N ASP A 7 24.26 -3.81 7.55
CA ASP A 7 22.85 -3.58 7.20
C ASP A 7 22.01 -3.28 8.45
N ALA A 8 22.29 -3.99 9.56
CA ALA A 8 21.61 -3.76 10.83
C ALA A 8 21.93 -2.37 11.42
N GLU A 9 23.20 -1.94 11.38
CA GLU A 9 23.63 -0.61 11.82
C GLU A 9 22.97 0.49 10.98
N GLN A 10 22.92 0.32 9.65
CA GLN A 10 22.22 1.23 8.75
C GLN A 10 20.71 1.28 9.05
N PHE A 11 20.06 0.12 9.22
CA PHE A 11 18.63 0.05 9.50
C PHE A 11 18.27 0.73 10.83
N ALA A 12 19.06 0.48 11.88
CA ALA A 12 18.87 1.11 13.18
C ALA A 12 18.99 2.63 13.10
N ARG A 13 19.96 3.14 12.34
CA ARG A 13 20.14 4.57 12.10
C ARG A 13 18.91 5.17 11.40
N VAL A 14 18.49 4.60 10.28
CA VAL A 14 17.32 5.08 9.51
C VAL A 14 16.05 5.07 10.36
N LEU A 15 15.82 4.00 11.13
CA LEU A 15 14.65 3.90 11.99
C LEU A 15 14.67 4.94 13.11
N THR A 16 15.82 5.19 13.72
CA THR A 16 15.98 6.19 14.78
C THR A 16 15.72 7.60 14.24
N GLU A 17 16.27 7.93 13.07
CA GLU A 17 16.04 9.23 12.40
C GLU A 17 14.56 9.38 11.96
N SER A 18 13.87 8.28 11.66
CA SER A 18 12.46 8.27 11.25
C SER A 18 11.46 8.33 12.42
N LEU A 19 11.91 8.07 13.66
CA LEU A 19 11.04 7.93 14.82
C LEU A 19 10.13 9.14 15.09
N PRO A 20 10.60 10.41 14.96
CA PRO A 20 9.72 11.58 15.14
C PRO A 20 8.53 11.59 14.15
N TYR A 21 8.73 11.11 12.92
CA TYR A 21 7.68 11.03 11.91
C TYR A 21 6.65 9.96 12.24
N ILE A 22 7.10 8.80 12.74
CA ILE A 22 6.21 7.71 13.18
C ILE A 22 5.36 8.16 14.38
N GLN A 23 6.01 8.76 15.39
CA GLN A 23 5.34 9.23 16.61
C GLN A 23 4.25 10.26 16.31
N ARG A 24 4.48 11.15 15.35
CA ARG A 24 3.49 12.15 14.91
C ARG A 24 2.15 11.54 14.49
N PHE A 25 2.16 10.34 13.90
CA PHE A 25 0.96 9.68 13.38
C PHE A 25 0.52 8.44 14.18
N THR A 26 1.20 8.14 15.27
CA THR A 26 0.81 7.05 16.17
C THR A 26 -0.60 7.30 16.71
N GLY A 27 -1.46 6.28 16.65
CA GLY A 27 -2.88 6.33 17.02
C GLY A 27 -3.78 7.05 16.02
N LYS A 28 -3.24 7.69 14.97
CA LYS A 28 -4.03 8.41 13.97
C LYS A 28 -4.60 7.47 12.91
N THR A 29 -5.79 7.81 12.42
CA THR A 29 -6.43 7.12 11.30
C THR A 29 -5.95 7.69 9.97
N MET A 30 -5.53 6.81 9.07
CA MET A 30 -5.00 7.17 7.75
C MET A 30 -5.85 6.50 6.67
N VAL A 31 -6.63 7.28 5.93
CA VAL A 31 -7.42 6.76 4.79
C VAL A 31 -6.55 6.79 3.54
N ILE A 32 -6.33 5.63 2.94
CA ILE A 32 -5.41 5.43 1.81
C ILE A 32 -6.19 4.90 0.63
N LYS A 33 -6.27 5.67 -0.45
CA LYS A 33 -6.89 5.21 -1.69
C LYS A 33 -5.88 4.45 -2.54
N PHE A 34 -6.10 3.15 -2.70
CA PHE A 34 -5.33 2.29 -3.59
C PHE A 34 -6.02 2.21 -4.97
N GLY A 35 -5.35 2.74 -5.99
CA GLY A 35 -5.93 2.84 -7.35
C GLY A 35 -6.02 1.49 -8.05
N GLY A 36 -7.13 1.25 -8.78
CA GLY A 36 -7.34 -0.01 -9.51
C GLY A 36 -6.25 -0.35 -10.53
N ASN A 37 -5.64 0.66 -11.17
CA ASN A 37 -4.53 0.43 -12.11
C ASN A 37 -3.22 0.04 -11.39
N ALA A 38 -3.03 0.42 -10.13
CA ALA A 38 -1.88 -0.03 -9.35
C ALA A 38 -2.05 -1.49 -8.89
N MET A 39 -3.25 -2.07 -8.99
CA MET A 39 -3.52 -3.47 -8.64
C MET A 39 -3.16 -4.46 -9.75
N THR A 40 -2.87 -3.98 -10.96
CA THR A 40 -2.51 -4.87 -12.08
C THR A 40 -1.05 -5.27 -12.07
N ASP A 41 -0.21 -4.55 -11.33
CA ASP A 41 1.20 -4.87 -11.12
C ASP A 41 1.34 -5.65 -9.79
N PRO A 42 1.73 -6.94 -9.84
CA PRO A 42 1.88 -7.76 -8.64
C PRO A 42 2.92 -7.23 -7.65
N GLU A 43 4.02 -6.63 -8.12
CA GLU A 43 5.08 -6.12 -7.24
C GLU A 43 4.59 -4.88 -6.47
N LEU A 44 3.86 -3.99 -7.14
CA LEU A 44 3.24 -2.83 -6.49
C LEU A 44 2.16 -3.23 -5.49
N HIS A 45 1.37 -4.26 -5.80
CA HIS A 45 0.34 -4.77 -4.89
C HIS A 45 0.96 -5.35 -3.62
N GLU A 46 2.00 -6.19 -3.75
CA GLU A 46 2.68 -6.78 -2.59
C GLU A 46 3.40 -5.70 -1.76
N SER A 47 4.09 -4.78 -2.42
CA SER A 47 4.77 -3.66 -1.75
C SER A 47 3.78 -2.80 -0.96
N PHE A 48 2.65 -2.42 -1.58
CA PHE A 48 1.60 -1.65 -0.91
C PHE A 48 1.03 -2.38 0.31
N ALA A 49 0.74 -3.68 0.18
CA ALA A 49 0.25 -4.49 1.29
C ALA A 49 1.26 -4.52 2.45
N ARG A 50 2.56 -4.68 2.14
CA ARG A 50 3.63 -4.66 3.14
C ARG A 50 3.71 -3.32 3.88
N ASP A 51 3.57 -2.21 3.16
CA ASP A 51 3.61 -0.88 3.75
C ASP A 51 2.40 -0.62 4.67
N VAL A 52 1.20 -1.04 4.26
CA VAL A 52 -0.01 -0.95 5.11
C VAL A 52 0.17 -1.76 6.39
N VAL A 53 0.74 -2.96 6.31
CA VAL A 53 1.07 -3.77 7.49
C VAL A 53 2.08 -3.06 8.37
N LEU A 54 3.15 -2.51 7.81
CA LEU A 54 4.16 -1.74 8.56
C LEU A 54 3.52 -0.56 9.29
N MET A 55 2.67 0.23 8.62
CA MET A 55 1.93 1.33 9.21
C MET A 55 1.13 0.88 10.44
N LYS A 56 0.45 -0.27 10.35
CA LYS A 56 -0.30 -0.82 11.49
C LYS A 56 0.63 -1.26 12.63
N LEU A 57 1.75 -1.91 12.31
CA LEU A 57 2.73 -2.38 13.29
C LEU A 57 3.40 -1.22 14.05
N VAL A 58 3.61 -0.08 13.40
CA VAL A 58 4.18 1.12 14.05
C VAL A 58 3.13 2.03 14.71
N GLY A 59 1.90 1.54 14.86
CA GLY A 59 0.86 2.17 15.67
C GLY A 59 -0.09 3.12 14.94
N MET A 60 -0.03 3.20 13.60
CA MET A 60 -1.04 3.92 12.82
C MET A 60 -2.29 3.06 12.60
N ASN A 61 -3.41 3.68 12.24
CA ASN A 61 -4.66 2.99 11.93
C ASN A 61 -5.01 3.18 10.43
N PRO A 62 -4.37 2.42 9.52
CA PRO A 62 -4.66 2.53 8.09
C PRO A 62 -6.05 1.98 7.74
N ILE A 63 -6.77 2.70 6.88
CA ILE A 63 -8.01 2.30 6.24
C ILE A 63 -7.79 2.35 4.74
N VAL A 64 -7.85 1.20 4.06
CA VAL A 64 -7.65 1.12 2.62
C VAL A 64 -8.99 1.25 1.90
N VAL A 65 -9.09 2.19 0.97
CA VAL A 65 -10.19 2.33 0.01
C VAL A 65 -9.65 1.96 -1.36
N HIS A 66 -10.34 1.11 -2.11
CA HIS A 66 -9.76 0.52 -3.31
C HIS A 66 -10.72 0.57 -4.50
N GLY A 67 -10.16 0.70 -5.70
CA GLY A 67 -10.92 0.61 -6.96
C GLY A 67 -11.03 -0.83 -7.48
N GLY A 68 -11.53 -0.98 -8.71
CA GLY A 68 -11.59 -2.29 -9.39
C GLY A 68 -11.87 -2.20 -10.90
N GLY A 69 -11.58 -1.04 -11.50
CA GLY A 69 -11.92 -0.74 -12.90
C GLY A 69 -11.39 -1.77 -13.90
N PRO A 70 -10.09 -2.15 -13.85
CA PRO A 70 -9.54 -3.15 -14.76
C PRO A 70 -10.26 -4.51 -14.69
N GLN A 71 -10.57 -4.98 -13.47
CA GLN A 71 -11.24 -6.27 -13.26
C GLN A 71 -12.69 -6.25 -13.77
N ILE A 72 -13.40 -5.11 -13.57
CA ILE A 72 -14.73 -4.89 -14.13
C ILE A 72 -14.66 -4.94 -15.67
N GLY A 73 -13.73 -4.19 -16.28
CA GLY A 73 -13.56 -4.16 -17.73
C GLY A 73 -13.23 -5.54 -18.33
N GLN A 74 -12.35 -6.31 -17.69
CA GLN A 74 -12.03 -7.67 -18.11
C GLN A 74 -13.26 -8.59 -18.12
N LEU A 75 -14.13 -8.49 -17.11
CA LEU A 75 -15.36 -9.28 -17.05
C LEU A 75 -16.37 -8.84 -18.11
N LEU A 76 -16.57 -7.53 -18.30
CA LEU A 76 -17.49 -7.01 -19.31
C LEU A 76 -17.07 -7.43 -20.73
N ASN A 77 -15.77 -7.37 -21.04
CA ASN A 77 -15.22 -7.84 -22.31
C ASN A 77 -15.52 -9.33 -22.55
N ARG A 78 -15.34 -10.18 -21.52
CA ARG A 78 -15.68 -11.61 -21.60
C ARG A 78 -17.17 -11.87 -21.84
N LEU A 79 -18.03 -10.95 -21.40
CA LEU A 79 -19.48 -11.03 -21.57
C LEU A 79 -19.97 -10.33 -22.85
N GLY A 80 -19.07 -9.71 -23.63
CA GLY A 80 -19.42 -8.95 -24.83
C GLY A 80 -20.21 -7.66 -24.54
N ILE A 81 -20.09 -7.10 -23.33
CA ILE A 81 -20.80 -5.88 -22.92
C ILE A 81 -19.88 -4.67 -23.13
N GLU A 82 -20.30 -3.74 -23.98
CA GLU A 82 -19.59 -2.46 -24.15
C GLU A 82 -19.78 -1.56 -22.91
N SER A 83 -18.67 -1.13 -22.31
CA SER A 83 -18.66 -0.13 -21.24
C SER A 83 -18.30 1.24 -21.80
N ARG A 84 -19.02 2.29 -21.37
CA ARG A 84 -18.69 3.69 -21.69
C ARG A 84 -18.63 4.51 -20.42
N PHE A 85 -17.59 5.30 -20.27
CA PHE A 85 -17.52 6.32 -19.23
C PHE A 85 -18.24 7.57 -19.73
N VAL A 86 -19.20 8.05 -18.95
CA VAL A 86 -19.89 9.32 -19.19
C VAL A 86 -19.42 10.26 -18.10
N GLY A 87 -18.68 11.29 -18.48
CA GLY A 87 -18.11 12.31 -17.60
C GLY A 87 -18.72 13.68 -17.86
#